data_AF-A0A7C7EP17-F1
#
_entry.id   AF-A0A7C7EP17-F1
#
_cell.length_a   1.000
_cell.length_b   1.000
_cell.length_c   1.000
_cell.angle_alpha   90.00
_cell.angle_beta   90.00
_cell.angle_gamma   90.00
#
_symmetry.space_group_name_H-M   'P 1'
#
loop_
_entity.id
_entity.type
_entity.pdbx_description
1 polymer ?
#
loop_
_entity_poly.entity_id
_entity_poly.type
_entity_poly.pdbx_seq_one_letter_code
_entity_poly.pdbx_strand_id
1 'polypeptide(L)'
;MFRSIKWKFILIYFLLVFLSMSIVGIYIVNQLEKIQLDMNIKNMEARIRSIIDSYSSLKSGVWDENIEEIQKSISSVQVGYNENIYVILNDNNRTIIAGSVEESIGLSAFNYNKINNYILTKSMDGTTHHIAPAEQFEDTENQRFY
;
A
#
# COMPACT_ATOMS: atom_id res chain seq x y z
N MET A 1 26.15 43.70 12.60
CA MET A 1 27.43 42.98 12.39
C MET A 1 27.45 42.16 11.07
N PHE A 2 26.58 42.45 10.10
CA PHE A 2 26.41 41.65 8.86
C PHE A 2 26.58 42.46 7.56
N ARG A 3 27.36 43.54 7.60
CA ARG A 3 27.53 44.46 6.45
C ARG A 3 28.85 44.32 5.69
N SER A 4 29.71 43.39 6.09
CA SER A 4 30.98 43.17 5.39
C SER A 4 30.78 42.40 4.09
N ILE A 5 31.44 42.83 3.01
CA ILE A 5 31.43 42.15 1.71
C ILE A 5 31.86 40.68 1.82
N LYS A 6 32.77 40.36 2.76
CA LYS A 6 33.21 38.99 3.05
C LYS A 6 32.05 38.10 3.52
N TRP A 7 31.12 38.65 4.29
CA TRP A 7 29.97 37.89 4.80
C TRP A 7 28.95 37.60 3.69
N LYS A 8 28.80 38.51 2.71
CA LYS A 8 27.98 38.27 1.52
C LYS A 8 28.51 37.09 0.70
N PHE A 9 29.82 36.99 0.50
CA PHE A 9 30.42 35.84 -0.19
C PHE A 9 30.19 34.53 0.56
N ILE A 10 30.41 34.51 1.88
CA ILE A 10 30.16 33.32 2.71
C ILE A 10 28.70 32.86 2.57
N LEU A 11 27.75 33.80 2.60
CA LEU A 11 26.33 33.49 2.44
C LEU A 11 26.00 32.91 1.06
N ILE A 12 26.58 33.45 -0.02
CA ILE A 12 26.38 32.93 -1.38
C ILE A 12 26.92 31.50 -1.50
N TYR A 13 28.12 31.23 -0.99
CA TYR A 13 28.68 29.87 -1.00
C TYR A 13 27.85 28.89 -0.18
N PHE A 14 27.41 29.31 1.00
CA PHE A 14 26.52 28.51 1.82
C PHE A 14 25.22 28.19 1.10
N LEU A 15 24.59 29.19 0.46
CA LEU A 15 23.33 28.99 -0.26
C LEU A 15 23.49 28.03 -1.45
N LEU A 16 24.61 28.12 -2.18
CA LEU A 16 24.91 27.21 -3.29
C LEU A 16 25.08 25.76 -2.82
N VAL A 17 25.84 25.55 -1.74
CA VAL A 17 26.02 24.22 -1.16
C VAL A 17 24.71 23.70 -0.58
N PHE A 18 23.95 24.56 0.09
CA PHE A 18 22.65 24.21 0.65
C PHE A 18 21.68 23.77 -0.44
N LEU A 19 21.52 24.55 -1.51
CA LEU A 19 20.65 24.20 -2.64
C LEU A 19 21.08 22.87 -3.28
N SER A 20 22.39 22.67 -3.45
CA SER A 20 22.93 21.40 -3.97
C SER A 20 22.58 20.22 -3.05
N MET A 21 22.77 20.37 -1.73
CA MET A 21 22.43 19.34 -0.76
C MET A 21 20.93 19.08 -0.66
N SER A 22 20.08 20.10 -0.82
CA SER A 22 18.63 19.93 -0.85
C SER A 22 18.18 19.07 -2.02
N ILE A 23 18.71 19.32 -3.22
CA ILE A 23 18.38 18.52 -4.42
C ILE A 23 18.82 17.06 -4.22
N VAL A 24 20.04 16.84 -3.73
CA VAL A 24 20.56 15.50 -3.44
C VAL A 24 19.73 14.81 -2.35
N GLY A 25 19.33 15.55 -1.31
CA GLY A 25 18.48 15.04 -0.23
C GLY A 25 17.14 14.53 -0.74
N ILE A 26 16.45 15.33 -1.57
CA ILE A 26 15.18 14.92 -2.20
C ILE A 26 15.38 13.65 -3.03
N TYR A 27 16.43 13.61 -3.86
CA TYR A 27 16.72 12.43 -4.67
C TYR A 27 16.94 11.16 -3.81
N ILE A 28 17.70 11.27 -2.72
CA ILE A 28 17.95 10.14 -1.82
C ILE A 28 16.65 9.67 -1.17
N VAL A 29 15.82 10.59 -0.67
CA VAL A 29 14.54 10.24 -0.03
C VAL A 29 13.63 9.51 -1.01
N ASN A 30 13.43 10.04 -2.21
CA ASN A 30 12.57 9.42 -3.22
C ASN A 30 13.04 8.00 -3.60
N GLN A 31 14.36 7.79 -3.69
CA GLN A 31 14.92 6.48 -3.99
C GLN A 31 14.76 5.50 -2.82
N LEU A 32 14.96 5.96 -1.58
CA LEU A 32 14.75 5.15 -0.39
C LEU A 32 13.28 4.75 -0.22
N GLU A 33 12.36 5.66 -0.51
CA GLU A 33 10.92 5.39 -0.48
C GLU A 33 10.56 4.33 -1.53
N LYS A 34 10.99 4.51 -2.78
CA LYS A 34 10.76 3.54 -3.84
C LYS A 34 11.25 2.14 -3.47
N ILE A 35 12.47 2.04 -2.91
CA ILE A 35 13.03 0.77 -2.46
C ILE A 35 12.18 0.14 -1.36
N GLN A 36 11.71 0.94 -0.40
CA GLN A 36 10.86 0.46 0.69
C GLN A 36 9.49 0.01 0.19
N LEU A 37 8.85 0.74 -0.72
CA LEU A 37 7.58 0.36 -1.32
C LEU A 37 7.73 -0.95 -2.11
N ASP A 38 8.75 -1.05 -2.97
CA ASP A 38 9.01 -2.27 -3.76
C ASP A 38 9.29 -3.48 -2.86
N MET A 39 10.03 -3.30 -1.76
CA MET A 39 10.29 -4.36 -0.80
C MET A 39 9.02 -4.79 -0.05
N ASN A 40 8.20 -3.83 0.39
CA ASN A 40 6.92 -4.12 1.04
C ASN A 40 5.99 -4.88 0.10
N ILE A 41 5.85 -4.44 -1.16
CA ILE A 41 5.05 -5.13 -2.19
C ILE A 41 5.50 -6.58 -2.33
N LYS A 42 6.81 -6.83 -2.51
CA LYS A 42 7.35 -8.19 -2.65
C LYS A 42 7.11 -9.05 -1.41
N ASN A 43 7.27 -8.47 -0.23
CA ASN A 43 7.04 -9.17 1.04
C ASN A 43 5.55 -9.53 1.20
N MET A 44 4.64 -8.60 0.89
CA MET A 44 3.20 -8.83 0.92
C MET A 44 2.79 -9.93 -0.07
N GLU A 45 3.29 -9.89 -1.31
CA GLU A 45 3.02 -10.93 -2.31
C GLU A 45 3.50 -12.31 -1.85
N ALA A 46 4.75 -12.39 -1.35
CA ALA A 46 5.30 -13.65 -0.85
C ALA A 46 4.49 -14.17 0.35
N ARG A 47 4.05 -13.28 1.23
CA ARG A 47 3.24 -13.62 2.40
C ARG A 47 1.86 -14.13 2.02
N ILE A 48 1.17 -13.48 1.09
CA ILE A 48 -0.14 -13.94 0.58
C ILE A 48 -0.01 -15.29 -0.13
N ARG A 49 1.02 -15.49 -0.96
CA ARG A 49 1.28 -16.81 -1.58
C ARG A 49 1.50 -17.89 -0.54
N SER A 50 2.32 -17.62 0.47
CA SER A 50 2.57 -18.55 1.58
C SER A 50 1.28 -18.91 2.33
N ILE A 51 0.40 -17.93 2.58
CA ILE A 51 -0.91 -18.17 3.20
C ILE A 51 -1.75 -19.09 2.32
N ILE A 52 -1.90 -18.78 1.03
CA ILE A 52 -2.69 -19.60 0.10
C ILE A 52 -2.15 -21.04 0.02
N ASP A 53 -0.83 -21.20 -0.03
CA ASP A 53 -0.18 -22.51 -0.09
C ASP A 53 -0.29 -23.31 1.21
N SER A 54 -0.40 -22.62 2.36
CA SER A 54 -0.50 -23.27 3.68
C SER A 54 -1.88 -23.82 4.01
N TYR A 55 -2.94 -23.27 3.41
CA TYR A 55 -4.32 -23.65 3.73
C TYR A 55 -5.04 -24.24 2.50
N SER A 56 -5.37 -25.54 2.60
CA SER A 56 -6.08 -26.27 1.54
C SER A 56 -7.45 -25.67 1.19
N SER A 57 -8.13 -25.07 2.16
CA SER A 57 -9.42 -24.39 2.00
C SER A 57 -9.35 -23.18 1.07
N LEU A 58 -8.22 -22.46 1.06
CA LEU A 58 -7.98 -21.36 0.13
C LEU A 58 -7.60 -21.87 -1.27
N LYS A 59 -6.89 -22.99 -1.34
CA LYS A 59 -6.42 -23.60 -2.60
C LYS A 59 -7.50 -24.32 -3.40
N SER A 60 -8.53 -24.84 -2.74
CA SER A 60 -9.58 -25.66 -3.38
C SER A 60 -10.48 -24.87 -4.34
N GLY A 61 -10.57 -23.54 -4.18
CA GLY A 61 -11.42 -22.66 -4.99
C GLY A 61 -12.92 -22.74 -4.67
N VAL A 62 -13.34 -23.64 -3.78
CA VAL A 62 -14.74 -23.77 -3.33
C VAL A 62 -14.91 -23.02 -2.02
N TRP A 63 -14.95 -21.69 -2.09
CA TRP A 63 -14.92 -20.85 -0.90
C TRP A 63 -16.27 -20.69 -0.21
N ASP A 64 -17.37 -20.77 -0.96
CA ASP A 64 -18.74 -20.56 -0.46
C ASP A 64 -19.18 -21.64 0.54
N GLU A 65 -18.69 -22.88 0.38
CA GLU A 65 -19.00 -24.01 1.25
C GLU A 65 -18.05 -24.15 2.44
N ASN A 66 -16.90 -23.45 2.41
CA ASN A 66 -15.81 -23.61 3.38
C ASN A 66 -15.51 -22.34 4.18
N ILE A 67 -16.47 -21.40 4.25
CA ILE A 67 -16.28 -20.08 4.87
C ILE A 67 -15.75 -20.19 6.31
N GLU A 68 -16.31 -21.08 7.13
CA GLU A 68 -15.87 -21.27 8.52
C GLU A 68 -14.42 -21.74 8.62
N GLU A 69 -14.00 -22.68 7.77
CA GLU A 69 -12.64 -23.19 7.74
C GLU A 69 -11.66 -22.11 7.24
N ILE A 70 -12.08 -21.32 6.25
CA ILE A 70 -11.30 -20.20 5.73
C ILE A 70 -11.13 -19.13 6.82
N GLN A 71 -12.20 -18.76 7.54
CA GLN A 71 -12.10 -17.80 8.64
C GLN A 71 -11.16 -18.31 9.73
N LYS A 72 -11.29 -19.58 10.14
CA LYS A 72 -10.39 -20.19 11.13
C LYS A 72 -8.93 -20.16 10.68
N SER A 73 -8.70 -20.43 9.39
CA SER A 73 -7.38 -20.38 8.78
C SER A 73 -6.81 -18.96 8.87
N ILE A 74 -7.57 -17.95 8.44
CA ILE A 74 -7.15 -16.54 8.45
C ILE A 74 -6.95 -16.01 9.88
N SER A 75 -7.80 -16.37 10.84
CA SER A 75 -7.62 -16.01 12.25
C SER A 75 -6.34 -16.59 12.86
N SER A 76 -5.81 -17.69 12.32
CA SER A 76 -4.53 -18.26 12.75
C SER A 76 -3.30 -17.57 12.13
N VAL A 77 -3.51 -16.80 11.06
CA VAL A 77 -2.43 -16.06 10.41
C VAL A 77 -2.01 -14.90 11.32
N GLN A 78 -0.72 -14.88 11.71
CA GLN A 78 -0.18 -13.76 12.45
C GLN A 78 -0.04 -12.54 11.53
N VAL A 79 -0.96 -11.57 11.66
CA VAL A 79 -0.97 -10.32 10.89
C VAL A 79 -0.18 -9.24 11.62
N GLY A 80 0.60 -8.45 10.89
CA GLY A 80 1.32 -7.31 11.47
C GLY A 80 0.35 -6.27 12.05
N TYR A 81 0.82 -5.47 13.01
CA TYR A 81 -0.02 -4.50 13.73
C TYR A 81 -0.77 -3.50 12.83
N ASN A 82 -0.21 -3.19 11.65
CA ASN A 82 -0.78 -2.26 10.66
C ASN A 82 -1.24 -2.95 9.37
N GLU A 83 -1.42 -4.27 9.39
CA GLU A 83 -1.85 -5.03 8.23
C GLU A 83 -3.26 -5.57 8.48
N ASN A 84 -4.05 -5.68 7.41
CA ASN A 84 -5.32 -6.38 7.45
C ASN A 84 -5.39 -7.34 6.27
N ILE A 85 -5.99 -8.50 6.49
CA ILE A 85 -6.22 -9.51 5.46
C ILE A 85 -7.73 -9.68 5.31
N TYR A 86 -8.18 -9.68 4.06
CA TYR A 86 -9.57 -9.92 3.70
C TYR A 86 -9.63 -10.97 2.61
N VAL A 87 -10.55 -11.91 2.74
CA VAL A 87 -10.92 -12.87 1.71
C VAL A 87 -12.29 -12.44 1.19
N ILE A 88 -12.35 -12.15 -0.10
CA ILE A 88 -13.51 -11.53 -0.74
C ILE A 88 -14.02 -12.50 -1.81
N LEU A 89 -15.31 -12.83 -1.74
CA LEU A 89 -15.96 -13.67 -2.73
C LEU A 89 -16.15 -12.91 -4.06
N ASN A 90 -16.02 -13.61 -5.17
CA ASN A 90 -16.27 -13.05 -6.50
C ASN A 90 -17.78 -13.02 -6.85
N ASP A 91 -18.63 -12.63 -5.89
CA ASP A 91 -20.07 -12.45 -6.07
C ASP A 91 -20.42 -11.01 -6.49
N ASN A 92 -21.70 -10.75 -6.78
CA ASN A 92 -22.15 -9.41 -7.22
C ASN A 92 -21.87 -8.31 -6.18
N ASN A 93 -21.86 -8.66 -4.89
CA ASN A 93 -21.71 -7.70 -3.80
C ASN A 93 -20.27 -7.60 -3.26
N ARG A 94 -19.34 -8.41 -3.78
CA ARG A 94 -17.97 -8.57 -3.26
C ARG A 94 -17.97 -8.79 -1.76
N THR A 95 -18.68 -9.83 -1.32
CA THR A 95 -18.89 -10.11 0.09
C THR A 95 -17.57 -10.54 0.74
N ILE A 96 -17.22 -9.90 1.87
CA ILE A 96 -16.08 -10.30 2.70
C ILE A 96 -16.49 -11.55 3.47
N ILE A 97 -15.85 -12.68 3.20
CA ILE A 97 -16.20 -13.98 3.82
C ILE A 97 -15.27 -14.35 4.97
N ALA A 98 -14.05 -13.81 4.97
CA ALA A 98 -13.11 -14.02 6.04
C ALA A 98 -12.13 -12.84 6.14
N GLY A 99 -11.51 -12.66 7.29
CA GLY A 99 -10.51 -11.63 7.47
C GLY A 99 -9.92 -11.57 8.86
N SER A 100 -8.84 -10.79 8.99
CA SER A 100 -8.22 -10.48 10.29
C SER A 100 -9.07 -9.53 11.14
N VAL A 101 -10.07 -8.89 10.54
CA VAL A 101 -11.02 -7.99 11.21
C VAL A 101 -12.40 -8.63 11.17
N GLU A 102 -12.82 -9.22 12.28
CA GLU A 102 -14.09 -9.98 12.34
C GLU A 102 -15.31 -9.11 12.02
N GLU A 103 -15.30 -7.82 12.38
CA GLU A 103 -16.42 -6.90 12.11
C GLU A 103 -16.65 -6.63 10.62
N SER A 104 -15.69 -7.00 9.76
CA SER A 104 -15.81 -6.82 8.31
C SER A 104 -16.55 -7.96 7.62
N ILE A 105 -16.72 -9.10 8.29
CA ILE A 105 -17.27 -10.32 7.70
C ILE A 105 -18.77 -10.15 7.40
N GLY A 106 -19.20 -10.55 6.21
CA GLY A 106 -20.56 -10.43 5.70
C GLY A 106 -20.87 -9.05 5.09
N LEU A 107 -19.97 -8.08 5.19
CA LEU A 107 -20.13 -6.78 4.55
C LEU A 107 -19.69 -6.82 3.09
N SER A 108 -20.24 -5.91 2.29
CA SER A 108 -19.73 -5.65 0.94
C SER A 108 -18.37 -4.97 1.01
N ALA A 109 -17.38 -5.52 0.31
CA ALA A 109 -16.06 -4.91 0.18
C ALA A 109 -16.11 -3.52 -0.48
N PHE A 110 -17.11 -3.25 -1.33
CA PHE A 110 -17.30 -1.94 -1.94
C PHE A 110 -17.69 -0.84 -0.93
N ASN A 111 -18.37 -1.25 0.14
CA ASN A 111 -18.90 -0.35 1.18
C ASN A 111 -18.00 -0.32 2.42
N TYR A 112 -16.93 -1.11 2.45
CA TYR A 112 -16.03 -1.17 3.60
C TYR A 112 -14.90 -0.14 3.44
N ASN A 113 -14.93 0.90 4.27
CA ASN A 113 -14.07 2.07 4.15
C ASN A 113 -12.55 1.81 4.25
N LYS A 114 -12.13 0.65 4.76
CA LYS A 114 -10.71 0.27 4.80
C LYS A 114 -10.22 -0.39 3.51
N ILE A 115 -11.12 -0.84 2.63
CA ILE A 115 -10.78 -1.40 1.32
C ILE A 115 -10.91 -0.29 0.28
N ASN A 116 -9.87 -0.12 -0.52
CA ASN A 116 -9.88 0.85 -1.59
C ASN A 116 -10.61 0.27 -2.83
N ASN A 117 -11.66 0.95 -3.29
CA ASN A 117 -12.49 0.46 -4.40
C ASN A 117 -11.76 0.44 -5.75
N TYR A 118 -10.77 1.32 -5.94
CA TYR A 118 -9.96 1.33 -7.16
C TYR A 118 -9.14 0.04 -7.24
N ILE A 119 -8.43 -0.33 -6.17
CA ILE A 119 -7.62 -1.56 -6.17
C ILE A 119 -8.51 -2.80 -6.28
N LEU A 120 -9.62 -2.83 -5.54
CA LEU A 120 -10.59 -3.93 -5.58
C LEU A 120 -11.12 -4.18 -7.00
N THR A 121 -11.40 -3.10 -7.75
CA THR A 121 -11.89 -3.19 -9.13
C THR A 121 -10.80 -3.63 -10.10
N LYS A 122 -9.56 -3.14 -9.91
CA LYS A 122 -8.43 -3.53 -10.75
C LYS A 122 -8.10 -5.01 -10.59
N SER A 123 -8.09 -5.53 -9.35
CA SER A 123 -7.78 -6.95 -9.07
C SER A 123 -8.84 -7.95 -9.51
N MET A 124 -9.94 -7.53 -10.13
CA MET A 124 -11.02 -8.43 -10.57
C MET A 124 -10.64 -9.30 -11.77
N ASP A 125 -9.63 -8.91 -12.54
CA ASP A 125 -9.13 -9.69 -13.66
C ASP A 125 -8.23 -10.88 -13.24
N GLY A 126 -8.03 -11.06 -11.93
CA GLY A 126 -7.19 -12.09 -11.36
C GLY A 126 -5.70 -11.72 -11.32
N THR A 127 -5.34 -10.51 -11.71
CA THR A 127 -3.97 -10.01 -11.59
C THR A 127 -3.75 -9.30 -10.26
N THR A 128 -2.56 -9.47 -9.70
CA THR A 128 -2.17 -8.76 -8.48
C THR A 128 -1.94 -7.29 -8.82
N HIS A 129 -2.58 -6.42 -8.05
CA HIS A 129 -2.35 -4.99 -8.14
C HIS A 129 -1.92 -4.43 -6.79
N HIS A 130 -1.26 -3.29 -6.84
CA HIS A 130 -0.77 -2.55 -5.68
C HIS A 130 -1.17 -1.09 -5.83
N ILE A 131 -1.41 -0.43 -4.71
CA ILE A 131 -1.50 1.03 -4.65
C ILE A 131 -0.44 1.52 -3.69
N ALA A 132 0.25 2.61 -4.04
CA ALA A 132 0.96 3.37 -3.03
C ALA A 132 -0.07 3.95 -2.05
N PRO A 133 0.28 4.15 -0.77
CA PRO A 133 -0.48 5.05 0.08
C PRO A 133 -0.73 6.33 -0.70
N ALA A 134 -1.95 6.88 -0.63
CA ALA A 134 -2.17 8.21 -1.15
C ALA A 134 -1.32 9.17 -0.32
N GLU A 135 -0.09 9.44 -0.78
CA GLU A 135 0.49 10.75 -0.55
C GLU A 135 -0.61 11.73 -0.95
N GLN A 136 -0.99 12.61 -0.03
CA GLN A 136 -1.87 13.72 -0.36
C GLN A 136 -1.38 14.29 -1.67
N PHE A 137 -2.18 14.11 -2.72
CA PHE A 137 -1.83 14.41 -4.10
C PHE A 137 -1.05 15.73 -4.19
N GLU A 138 0.28 15.66 -4.34
CA GLU A 138 0.95 16.64 -5.18
C GLU A 138 0.64 16.23 -6.60
N ASP A 139 -0.52 16.70 -7.05
CA ASP A 139 -1.02 16.65 -8.41
C ASP A 139 0.00 17.36 -9.33
N THR A 140 1.09 16.67 -9.64
CA THR A 140 2.13 17.13 -10.57
C THR A 140 1.82 16.76 -12.02
N GLU A 141 0.66 16.14 -12.29
CA GLU A 141 0.16 15.89 -13.64
C GLU A 141 -1.00 16.81 -14.09
N ASN A 142 -1.29 17.90 -13.37
CA ASN A 142 -2.18 18.97 -13.83
C ASN A 142 -1.47 20.29 -14.17
N GLN A 143 -0.23 20.22 -14.66
CA GLN A 143 0.38 21.33 -15.42
C GLN A 143 0.11 21.19 -16.92
N ARG A 144 -1.16 21.24 -17.36
CA ARG A 144 -1.50 21.47 -18.77
C ARG A 144 -2.79 22.26 -18.95
N PHE A 145 -2.59 23.53 -19.34
CA PHE A 145 -3.47 24.44 -20.09
C PHE A 145 -4.83 24.79 -19.49
N TYR A 146 -4.94 25.98 -18.91
CA TYR A 146 -5.75 27.10 -19.43
C TYR A 146 -5.09 28.43 -19.08
#